data_AF-A0A6A0H604-F1
#
_entry.id   AF-A0A6A0H604-F1
#
_cell.length_a   1.000
_cell.length_b   1.000
_cell.length_c   1.000
_cell.angle_alpha   90.00
_cell.angle_beta   90.00
_cell.angle_gamma   90.00
#
_symmetry.space_group_name_H-M   'P 1'
#
loop_
_entity.id
_entity.type
_entity.pdbx_description
1 polymer ?
#
loop_
_entity_poly.entity_id
_entity_poly.type
_entity_poly.pdbx_seq_one_letter_code
_entity_poly.pdbx_strand_id
1 'polypeptide(L)'
;MRVVLLCVDCECRDGAMQCRRVDPDTSCPELSCPPDQQFSEPGECCKFCPGVDYCAAGNTCHVNATCVNLQTSYTCHCKRGFQGDGRNCTGR
;
A
#
# COMPACT_ATOMS: atom_id res chain seq x y z
N MET A 1 16.79 1.51 -24.29
CA MET A 1 17.01 2.41 -23.14
C MET A 1 15.67 2.55 -22.42
N ARG A 2 15.55 2.05 -21.18
CA ARG A 2 14.30 2.09 -20.41
C ARG A 2 14.34 3.37 -19.57
N VAL A 3 13.49 4.34 -19.87
CA VAL A 3 13.37 5.57 -19.08
C VAL A 3 12.59 5.23 -17.83
N VAL A 4 13.22 5.29 -16.65
CA VAL A 4 12.55 5.05 -15.37
C VAL A 4 11.91 6.36 -14.92
N LEU A 5 10.58 6.42 -14.92
CA LEU A 5 9.86 7.53 -14.31
C LEU A 5 9.95 7.33 -12.79
N LEU A 6 10.95 7.96 -12.17
CA LEU A 6 11.16 7.89 -10.72
C LEU A 6 10.07 8.71 -10.03
N CYS A 7 9.26 8.04 -9.20
CA CYS A 7 8.40 8.76 -8.27
C CYS A 7 9.24 9.31 -7.13
N VAL A 8 8.79 10.43 -6.57
CA VAL A 8 9.39 10.99 -5.36
C VAL A 8 8.30 11.04 -4.30
N ASP A 9 8.50 10.28 -3.24
CA ASP A 9 7.64 10.28 -2.07
C ASP A 9 8.32 11.14 -0.99
N CYS A 10 7.62 12.17 -0.50
CA CYS A 10 8.18 13.15 0.42
C CYS A 10 7.28 13.27 1.65
N GLU A 11 7.85 13.04 2.82
CA GLU A 11 7.19 13.29 4.10
C GLU A 11 7.87 14.47 4.81
N CYS A 12 7.07 15.33 5.44
CA CYS A 12 7.59 16.34 6.36
C CYS A 12 7.72 15.72 7.75
N ARG A 13 8.94 15.55 8.26
CA ARG A 13 9.17 15.15 9.66
C ARG A 13 10.08 16.18 10.33
N ASP A 14 9.66 16.67 11.49
CA ASP A 14 10.37 17.66 12.30
C ASP A 14 10.80 18.93 11.53
N GLY A 15 9.95 19.39 10.60
CA GLY A 15 10.21 20.59 9.81
C GLY A 15 11.20 20.41 8.65
N ALA A 16 11.68 19.19 8.41
CA ALA A 16 12.50 18.85 7.27
C ALA A 16 11.72 17.93 6.30
N MET A 17 11.77 18.25 5.02
CA MET A 17 11.23 17.39 3.97
C MET A 17 12.20 16.22 3.74
N GLN A 18 11.83 15.01 4.16
CA GLN A 18 12.54 13.80 3.76
C GLN A 18 11.86 13.20 2.53
N CYS A 19 12.59 13.21 1.42
CA CYS A 19 12.14 12.64 0.16
C CYS A 19 12.92 11.37 -0.17
N ARG A 20 12.23 10.35 -0.64
CA ARG A 20 12.79 9.11 -1.17
C ARG A 20 12.38 8.91 -2.63
N ARG A 21 13.31 8.37 -3.42
CA ARG A 21 12.99 7.90 -4.76
C ARG A 21 12.35 6.53 -4.66
N VAL A 22 11.21 6.37 -5.33
CA VAL A 22 10.47 5.12 -5.40
C VAL A 22 10.50 4.65 -6.84
N ASP A 23 11.02 3.44 -7.06
CA ASP A 23 10.99 2.79 -8.36
C ASP A 23 9.70 1.94 -8.42
N PRO A 24 8.73 2.30 -9.31
CA PRO A 24 7.47 1.59 -9.40
C PRO A 24 7.60 0.10 -9.69
N ASP A 25 8.67 -0.32 -10.39
CA ASP A 25 8.84 -1.72 -10.79
C ASP A 25 9.31 -2.61 -9.62
N THR A 26 9.93 -2.02 -8.58
CA THR A 26 10.51 -2.78 -7.45
C THR A 26 9.84 -2.49 -6.11
N SER A 27 9.18 -1.34 -6.00
CA SER A 27 8.61 -0.85 -4.73
C SER A 27 7.10 -1.01 -4.66
N CYS A 28 6.41 -1.21 -5.80
CA CYS A 28 4.97 -1.38 -5.84
C CYS A 28 4.57 -2.86 -5.76
N PRO A 29 3.36 -3.15 -5.24
CA PRO A 29 2.84 -4.51 -5.20
C PRO A 29 2.52 -5.01 -6.62
N GLU A 30 2.67 -6.33 -6.80
CA GLU A 30 2.21 -7.03 -8.00
C GLU A 30 0.69 -6.85 -8.18
N LEU A 31 0.28 -6.55 -9.41
CA LEU A 31 -1.11 -6.29 -9.75
C LEU A 31 -1.70 -7.48 -10.51
N SER A 32 -2.88 -7.93 -10.08
CA SER A 32 -3.57 -9.08 -10.68
C SER A 32 -4.30 -8.75 -11.99
N CYS A 33 -4.46 -7.47 -12.32
CA CYS A 33 -5.15 -7.01 -13.52
C CYS A 33 -4.18 -6.74 -14.68
N PRO A 34 -4.64 -6.88 -15.94
CA PRO A 34 -3.81 -6.61 -17.10
C PRO A 34 -3.47 -5.10 -17.20
N PRO A 35 -2.39 -4.72 -17.94
CA PRO A 35 -1.90 -3.34 -17.96
C PRO A 35 -2.90 -2.28 -18.44
N ASP A 36 -3.90 -2.67 -19.24
CA ASP A 36 -4.99 -1.80 -19.70
C ASP A 36 -5.97 -1.40 -18.59
N GLN A 37 -5.97 -2.14 -17.47
CA GLN A 37 -6.81 -1.89 -16.31
C GLN A 37 -6.03 -1.33 -15.11
N GLN A 38 -4.78 -0.94 -15.31
CA GLN A 38 -3.94 -0.36 -14.26
C GLN A 38 -4.04 1.16 -14.28
N PHE A 39 -4.54 1.73 -13.19
CA PHE A 39 -4.75 3.17 -13.05
C PHE A 39 -3.82 3.75 -11.98
N SER A 40 -3.49 5.04 -12.11
CA SER A 40 -2.72 5.79 -11.12
C SER A 40 -3.56 6.96 -10.62
N GLU A 41 -3.68 7.12 -9.30
CA GLU A 41 -4.28 8.32 -8.71
C GLU A 41 -3.25 9.47 -8.64
N PRO A 42 -3.69 10.74 -8.68
CA PRO A 42 -2.79 11.88 -8.52
C PRO A 42 -2.08 11.84 -7.16
N GLY A 43 -0.74 11.91 -7.17
CA GLY A 43 0.08 11.91 -5.96
C GLY A 43 0.48 10.51 -5.47
N GLU A 44 -0.07 9.45 -6.04
CA GLU A 44 0.35 8.07 -5.76
C GLU A 44 1.38 7.59 -6.80
N CYS A 45 2.41 6.89 -6.33
CA CYS A 45 3.42 6.32 -7.23
C CYS A 45 2.96 5.01 -7.87
N CYS A 46 2.23 4.20 -7.09
CA CYS A 46 1.87 2.86 -7.50
C CYS A 46 0.55 2.86 -8.26
N LYS A 47 0.50 2.04 -9.30
CA LYS A 47 -0.76 1.76 -9.99
C LYS A 47 -1.62 0.82 -9.14
N PHE A 48 -2.92 0.82 -9.42
CA PHE A 48 -3.89 -0.07 -8.80
C PHE A 48 -4.88 -0.61 -9.84
N CYS A 49 -5.64 -1.61 -9.42
CA CYS A 49 -6.68 -2.27 -10.19
C CYS A 49 -8.04 -1.92 -9.58
N PRO A 50 -8.93 -1.20 -10.28
CA PRO A 50 -10.23 -0.83 -9.74
C PRO A 50 -11.10 -2.07 -9.55
N GLY A 51 -11.88 -2.08 -8.46
CA GLY A 51 -12.83 -3.15 -8.17
C GLY A 51 -12.21 -4.46 -7.70
N VAL A 52 -10.90 -4.49 -7.44
CA VAL A 52 -10.24 -5.65 -6.81
C VAL A 52 -10.49 -5.61 -5.30
N ASP A 53 -10.91 -6.75 -4.74
CA ASP A 53 -10.90 -6.97 -3.30
C ASP A 53 -9.52 -7.50 -2.88
N TYR A 54 -8.67 -6.57 -2.46
CA TYR A 54 -7.31 -6.85 -2.03
C TYR A 54 -7.26 -7.62 -0.70
N CYS A 55 -8.35 -7.64 0.08
CA CYS A 55 -8.44 -8.51 1.25
C CYS A 55 -8.68 -9.97 0.86
N ALA A 56 -9.50 -10.20 -0.18
CA ALA A 56 -9.79 -11.53 -0.71
C ALA A 56 -8.64 -12.13 -1.54
N ALA A 57 -7.79 -11.29 -2.14
CA ALA A 57 -6.62 -11.72 -2.92
C ALA A 57 -5.48 -12.35 -2.09
N GLY A 58 -5.60 -12.35 -0.76
CA GLY A 58 -4.57 -12.79 0.18
C GLY A 58 -3.91 -11.59 0.85
N ASN A 59 -4.14 -11.46 2.15
CA ASN A 59 -3.60 -10.37 2.96
C ASN A 59 -2.57 -10.90 3.97
N THR A 60 -1.64 -10.02 4.38
CA THR A 60 -0.61 -10.32 5.40
C THR A 60 -0.98 -9.76 6.77
N CYS A 61 -2.28 -9.52 7.02
CA CYS A 61 -2.73 -9.01 8.29
C CYS A 61 -2.50 -10.02 9.42
N HIS A 62 -2.30 -9.50 10.63
CA HIS A 62 -2.21 -10.34 11.82
C HIS A 62 -3.52 -11.12 12.04
N VAL A 63 -3.45 -12.30 12.67
CA VAL A 63 -4.66 -13.09 13.03
C VAL A 63 -5.63 -12.32 13.94
N ASN A 64 -5.09 -11.41 14.76
CA ASN A 64 -5.85 -10.49 15.61
C ASN A 64 -6.06 -9.12 14.96
N ALA A 65 -5.97 -9.03 13.63
CA ALA A 65 -6.35 -7.86 12.85
C ALA A 65 -7.51 -8.19 11.90
N THR A 66 -8.18 -7.13 11.45
CA THR A 66 -9.20 -7.16 10.40
C THR A 66 -8.62 -6.46 9.18
N CYS A 67 -8.72 -7.11 8.02
CA CYS A 67 -8.38 -6.49 6.74
C CYS A 67 -9.50 -5.53 6.32
N VAL A 68 -9.11 -4.34 5.86
CA VAL A 68 -10.02 -3.33 5.30
C VAL A 68 -9.61 -3.08 3.86
N ASN A 69 -10.50 -3.42 2.93
CA ASN A 69 -10.27 -3.20 1.52
C ASN A 69 -10.32 -1.69 1.22
N LEU A 70 -9.34 -1.19 0.48
CA LEU A 70 -9.27 0.19 0.00
C LEU A 70 -9.41 0.20 -1.52
N GLN A 71 -9.63 1.38 -2.08
CA GLN A 71 -9.79 1.53 -3.53
C GLN A 71 -8.52 1.16 -4.30
N THR A 72 -7.35 1.44 -3.74
CA THR A 72 -6.04 1.20 -4.37
C THR A 72 -5.26 0.04 -3.75
N SER A 73 -5.68 -0.46 -2.58
CA SER A 73 -4.93 -1.48 -1.80
C SER A 73 -5.79 -2.07 -0.67
N TYR A 74 -5.17 -2.58 0.39
CA TYR A 74 -5.84 -2.89 1.65
C TYR A 74 -5.01 -2.40 2.83
N THR A 75 -5.66 -2.21 3.97
CA THR A 75 -4.98 -1.94 5.25
C THR A 75 -5.41 -2.96 6.31
N CYS A 76 -4.60 -3.11 7.35
CA CYS A 76 -4.86 -4.02 8.47
C CYS A 76 -5.11 -3.20 9.74
N HIS A 77 -6.21 -3.47 10.43
CA HIS A 77 -6.51 -2.85 11.71
C HIS A 77 -6.62 -3.88 12.83
N CYS A 78 -5.84 -3.72 13.91
CA CYS A 78 -5.93 -4.60 15.06
C CYS A 78 -7.36 -4.62 15.63
N LYS A 79 -7.83 -5.82 15.97
CA LYS A 79 -9.14 -6.04 16.59
C LYS A 79 -9.20 -5.34 17.96
N ARG A 80 -10.41 -5.06 18.42
CA ARG A 80 -10.63 -4.46 19.74
C ARG A 80 -9.93 -5.28 20.84
N GLY A 81 -9.16 -4.59 21.69
CA GLY A 81 -8.34 -5.22 22.75
C GLY A 81 -6.89 -5.48 22.34
N PHE A 82 -6.53 -5.28 21.07
CA PHE A 82 -5.17 -5.40 20.56
C PHE A 82 -4.64 -4.07 20.04
N GLN A 83 -3.32 -3.90 20.03
CA GLN A 83 -2.63 -2.73 19.48
C GLN A 83 -1.43 -3.12 18.64
N GLY A 84 -1.09 -2.27 17.68
CA GLY A 84 0.07 -2.42 16.80
C GLY A 84 -0.21 -1.85 15.42
N ASP A 85 0.54 -2.30 14.42
CA ASP A 85 0.50 -1.82 13.03
C ASP A 85 -0.48 -2.62 12.14
N GLY A 86 -1.26 -3.53 12.72
CA GLY A 86 -2.18 -4.41 12.01
C GLY A 86 -1.53 -5.68 11.43
N ARG A 87 -0.20 -5.73 11.30
CA ARG A 87 0.57 -6.95 10.94
C ARG A 87 1.13 -7.65 12.17
N ASN A 88 1.39 -6.91 13.23
CA ASN A 88 1.72 -7.38 14.55
C ASN A 88 0.76 -6.73 15.54
N CYS A 89 -0.13 -7.53 16.13
CA CYS A 89 -1.11 -7.03 17.10
C CYS A 89 -0.90 -7.76 18.43
N THR A 90 -0.51 -7.01 19.46
CA THR A 90 -0.33 -7.51 20.82
C THR A 90 -1.55 -7.17 21.67
N GLY A 91 -1.99 -8.12 22.50
CA GLY A 91 -3.07 -7.89 23.45
C GLY A 91 -2.63 -6.91 24.53
N ARG A 92 -3.54 -6.04 24.97
CA ARG A 92 -3.35 -5.26 26.20
C ARG A 92 -3.51 -6.13 27.43
#